data_AF-A0A073INN3-F1
#
_entry.id   AF-A0A073INN3-F1
#
_cell.length_a   1.000
_cell.length_b   1.000
_cell.length_c   1.000
_cell.angle_alpha   90.00
_cell.angle_beta   90.00
_cell.angle_gamma   90.00
#
_symmetry.space_group_name_H-M   'P 1'
#
loop_
_entity.id
_entity.type
_entity.pdbx_description
1 polymer ?
#
loop_
_entity_poly.entity_id
_entity_poly.type
_entity_poly.pdbx_seq_one_letter_code
_entity_poly.pdbx_strand_id
1 'polypeptide(L)'
;MKHASKNWRQVRRATLERTQRSIVHPLLSIQTAFLVAISIYFGGLLRFSIFYTGPSEFFLFDVFQAVTLVAASIAIMLLLGPVVILGMLSRRFERLLGEQ
;
A
#
# COMPACT_ATOMS: atom_id res chain seq x y z
N MET A 1 -33.46 17.70 15.12
CA MET A 1 -32.02 17.44 14.86
C MET A 1 -31.23 17.88 16.09
N LYS A 2 -30.62 16.95 16.83
CA LYS A 2 -29.89 17.26 18.08
C LYS A 2 -28.56 17.93 17.73
N HIS A 3 -28.43 19.19 18.08
CA HIS A 3 -27.21 19.98 17.87
C HIS A 3 -26.09 19.40 18.75
N ALA A 4 -25.16 18.65 18.15
CA ALA A 4 -23.99 18.15 18.87
C ALA A 4 -23.20 19.36 19.42
N SER A 5 -22.95 19.36 20.73
CA SER A 5 -22.22 20.43 21.44
C SER A 5 -20.93 20.80 20.70
N LYS A 6 -20.62 22.10 20.58
CA LYS A 6 -19.37 22.59 19.95
C LYS A 6 -18.13 21.89 20.49
N ASN A 7 -18.10 21.57 21.79
CA ASN A 7 -17.00 20.84 22.43
C ASN A 7 -16.84 19.42 21.88
N TRP A 8 -17.95 18.75 21.55
CA TRP A 8 -17.91 17.42 20.94
C TRP A 8 -17.29 17.44 19.54
N ARG A 9 -17.64 18.45 18.72
CA ARG A 9 -17.01 18.64 17.40
C ARG A 9 -15.50 18.90 17.53
N GLN A 10 -15.11 19.72 18.50
CA GLN A 10 -13.72 20.13 18.70
C GLN A 10 -12.85 18.96 19.19
N VAL A 11 -13.32 18.17 20.16
CA VAL A 11 -12.65 16.94 20.62
C VAL A 11 -12.57 15.90 19.51
N ARG A 12 -13.67 15.69 18.77
CA ARG A 12 -13.69 14.77 17.62
C ARG A 12 -12.66 15.17 16.56
N ARG A 13 -12.54 16.47 16.25
CA ARG A 13 -11.56 16.99 15.27
C ARG A 13 -10.12 16.78 15.73
N ALA A 14 -9.82 17.09 17.00
CA ALA A 14 -8.49 16.89 17.57
C ALA A 14 -8.08 15.41 17.59
N THR A 15 -9.01 14.50 17.90
CA THR A 15 -8.77 13.05 17.83
C THR A 15 -8.56 12.60 16.39
N LEU A 16 -9.38 13.06 15.44
CA LEU A 16 -9.24 12.79 14.01
C LEU A 16 -7.88 13.23 13.46
N GLU A 17 -7.43 14.44 13.77
CA GLU A 17 -6.12 14.94 13.34
C GLU A 17 -4.95 14.15 13.95
N ARG A 18 -5.06 13.75 15.22
CA ARG A 18 -4.07 12.88 15.87
C ARG A 18 -4.01 11.50 15.24
N THR A 19 -5.18 10.90 15.00
CA THR A 19 -5.30 9.61 14.34
C THR A 19 -4.79 9.70 12.90
N GLN A 20 -5.09 10.77 12.17
CA GLN A 20 -4.56 11.01 10.84
C GLN A 20 -3.04 11.10 10.86
N ARG A 21 -2.41 11.89 11.73
CA ARG A 21 -0.93 11.91 11.84
C ARG A 21 -0.33 10.55 12.22
N SER A 22 -0.97 9.84 13.15
CA SER A 22 -0.53 8.52 13.61
C SER A 22 -0.67 7.43 12.54
N ILE A 23 -1.67 7.55 11.67
CA ILE A 23 -1.98 6.54 10.64
C ILE A 23 -1.28 6.89 9.32
N VAL A 24 -1.11 8.17 8.97
CA VAL A 24 -0.46 8.62 7.72
C VAL A 24 1.00 8.16 7.63
N HIS A 25 1.76 8.20 8.73
CA HIS A 25 3.15 7.73 8.73
C HIS A 25 3.31 6.25 8.35
N PRO A 26 2.60 5.29 8.99
CA PRO A 26 2.65 3.90 8.58
C PRO A 26 1.97 3.65 7.22
N LEU A 27 0.91 4.39 6.86
CA LEU A 27 0.27 4.26 5.54
C LEU A 27 1.24 4.54 4.41
N LEU A 28 1.97 5.65 4.50
CA LEU A 28 2.87 6.07 3.45
C LEU A 28 3.97 5.02 3.23
N SER A 29 4.49 4.47 4.33
CA SER A 29 5.53 3.43 4.32
C SER A 29 5.02 2.10 3.72
N ILE A 30 3.81 1.67 4.08
CA ILE A 30 3.19 0.47 3.53
C ILE A 30 2.89 0.65 2.03
N GLN A 31 2.41 1.83 1.64
CA GLN A 31 2.08 2.14 0.26
C GLN A 31 3.32 2.25 -0.63
N THR A 32 4.42 2.85 -0.15
CA THR A 32 5.69 2.86 -0.88
C THR A 32 6.29 1.47 -0.99
N ALA A 33 6.26 0.66 0.07
CA ALA A 33 6.71 -0.74 0.00
C ALA A 33 5.91 -1.54 -1.04
N PHE A 34 4.59 -1.34 -1.10
CA PHE A 34 3.74 -1.95 -2.11
C PHE A 34 4.07 -1.51 -3.54
N LEU A 35 4.31 -0.21 -3.76
CA LEU A 35 4.71 0.33 -5.07
C LEU A 35 6.08 -0.20 -5.53
N VAL A 36 7.04 -0.33 -4.59
CA VAL A 36 8.34 -0.92 -4.88
C VAL A 36 8.19 -2.39 -5.27
N ALA A 37 7.40 -3.16 -4.52
CA ALA A 37 7.13 -4.57 -4.84
C ALA A 37 6.48 -4.72 -6.22
N ILE A 38 5.49 -3.88 -6.55
CA ILE A 38 4.86 -3.84 -7.88
C ILE A 38 5.88 -3.51 -8.97
N SER A 39 6.75 -2.52 -8.75
CA SER A 39 7.75 -2.11 -9.73
C SER A 39 8.75 -3.23 -10.02
N ILE A 40 9.21 -3.92 -8.97
CA ILE A 40 10.08 -5.10 -9.09
C ILE A 40 9.36 -6.23 -9.83
N TYR A 41 8.08 -6.47 -9.50
CA TYR A 41 7.29 -7.51 -10.13
C TYR A 41 7.12 -7.26 -11.64
N PHE A 42 6.65 -6.07 -12.03
CA PHE A 42 6.46 -5.73 -13.44
C PHE A 42 7.78 -5.64 -14.21
N GLY A 43 8.84 -5.10 -13.61
CA GLY A 43 10.17 -5.10 -14.22
C GLY A 43 10.68 -6.52 -14.48
N GLY A 44 10.50 -7.41 -13.50
CA GLY A 44 10.86 -8.81 -13.63
C GLY A 44 10.05 -9.54 -14.70
N LEU A 45 8.74 -9.30 -14.73
CA LEU A 45 7.79 -9.93 -15.65
C LEU A 45 7.99 -9.44 -17.09
N LEU A 46 8.24 -8.14 -17.30
CA LEU A 46 8.59 -7.60 -18.62
C LEU A 46 9.90 -8.20 -19.15
N ARG A 47 10.92 -8.34 -18.30
CA ARG A 47 12.17 -8.96 -18.72
C ARG A 47 11.98 -10.43 -19.09
N PHE A 48 11.30 -11.22 -18.25
CA PHE A 48 11.02 -12.62 -18.54
C PHE A 48 10.07 -12.82 -19.73
N SER A 49 9.13 -11.90 -19.97
CA SER A 49 8.14 -12.04 -21.05
C SER A 49 8.65 -11.54 -22.40
N ILE A 50 9.51 -10.52 -22.44
CA ILE A 50 9.91 -9.83 -23.68
C ILE A 50 11.34 -10.17 -24.09
N PHE A 51 12.24 -10.31 -23.11
CA PHE A 51 13.68 -10.49 -23.38
C PHE A 51 14.15 -11.95 -23.22
N TYR A 52 13.27 -12.87 -22.84
CA TYR A 52 13.60 -14.29 -22.72
C TYR A 52 13.52 -14.99 -24.10
N THR A 53 14.57 -14.82 -24.89
CA THR A 53 14.75 -15.52 -26.18
C THR A 53 15.58 -16.79 -26.01
N GLY A 54 14.93 -17.92 -25.74
CA GLY A 54 15.52 -19.26 -25.85
C GLY A 54 16.49 -19.65 -24.72
N PRO A 55 17.06 -20.88 -24.76
CA PRO A 55 17.82 -21.46 -23.66
C PRO A 55 19.19 -20.79 -23.54
N SER A 56 19.21 -19.60 -22.95
CA SER A 56 20.44 -19.01 -22.44
C SER A 56 20.92 -19.87 -21.28
N GLU A 57 22.20 -20.20 -21.31
CA GLU A 57 22.95 -20.88 -20.25
C GLU A 57 22.45 -20.43 -18.87
N PHE A 58 22.25 -21.36 -17.93
CA PHE A 58 21.69 -21.09 -16.60
C PHE A 58 22.46 -19.98 -15.87
N PHE A 59 22.06 -18.73 -16.07
CA PHE A 59 22.67 -17.57 -15.43
C PHE A 59 22.10 -17.45 -14.02
N LEU A 60 22.98 -17.38 -13.02
CA LEU A 60 22.63 -17.11 -11.62
C LEU A 60 21.72 -15.88 -11.46
N PHE A 61 21.80 -14.94 -12.40
CA PHE A 61 20.94 -13.77 -12.45
C PHE A 61 19.46 -14.12 -12.63
N ASP A 62 19.12 -15.06 -13.52
CA ASP A 62 17.72 -15.42 -13.78
C ASP A 62 17.10 -16.15 -12.58
N VAL A 63 17.91 -16.96 -11.87
CA VAL A 63 17.50 -17.59 -10.60
C VAL A 63 17.22 -16.52 -9.54
N PHE A 64 18.14 -15.57 -9.37
CA PHE A 64 17.95 -14.47 -8.41
C PHE A 64 16.69 -13.66 -8.74
N GLN A 65 16.46 -13.37 -10.02
CA GLN A 65 15.29 -12.64 -10.47
C GLN A 65 13.99 -13.41 -10.25
N ALA A 66 13.97 -14.72 -10.51
CA ALA A 66 12.80 -15.57 -10.24
C ALA A 66 12.48 -15.61 -8.73
N VAL A 67 13.50 -15.76 -7.87
CA VAL A 67 13.31 -15.71 -6.40
C VAL A 67 12.77 -14.35 -5.96
N THR A 68 13.30 -13.27 -6.51
CA THR A 68 12.84 -11.91 -6.19
C THR A 68 11.39 -11.70 -6.64
N LEU A 69 11.00 -12.24 -7.80
CA LEU A 69 9.64 -12.18 -8.33
C LEU A 69 8.64 -12.93 -7.44
N VAL A 70 9.02 -14.13 -6.97
CA VAL A 70 8.21 -14.92 -6.03
C VAL A 70 8.08 -14.19 -4.69
N ALA A 71 9.18 -13.66 -4.15
CA ALA A 71 9.16 -12.88 -2.91
C ALA A 71 8.28 -11.62 -3.04
N ALA A 72 8.36 -10.90 -4.16
CA ALA A 72 7.51 -9.74 -4.44
C ALA A 72 6.02 -10.13 -4.52
N SER A 73 5.70 -11.28 -5.12
CA SER A 73 4.33 -11.78 -5.22
C SER A 73 3.72 -12.07 -3.84
N ILE A 74 4.50 -12.73 -2.97
CA ILE A 74 4.10 -13.00 -1.58
C ILE A 74 3.94 -11.69 -0.80
N ALA A 75 4.89 -10.76 -0.97
CA ALA A 75 4.82 -9.44 -0.31
C ALA A 75 3.57 -8.67 -0.75
N ILE A 76 3.25 -8.63 -2.05
CA ILE A 76 2.04 -8.00 -2.58
C ILE A 76 0.79 -8.63 -1.95
N MET A 77 0.71 -9.96 -1.91
CA MET A 77 -0.44 -10.68 -1.38
C MET A 77 -0.62 -10.44 0.13
N LEU A 78 0.48 -10.37 0.88
CA LEU A 78 0.47 -10.05 2.31
C LEU A 78 0.10 -8.58 2.58
N LEU A 79 0.57 -7.66 1.74
CA LEU A 79 0.32 -6.21 1.88
C LEU A 79 -1.04 -5.78 1.35
N LEU A 80 -1.68 -6.58 0.49
CA LEU A 80 -2.98 -6.25 -0.12
C LEU A 80 -4.07 -6.01 0.94
N GLY A 81 -4.18 -6.90 1.93
CA GLY A 81 -5.16 -6.79 3.01
C GLY A 81 -5.00 -5.49 3.82
N PRO A 82 -3.82 -5.24 4.41
CA PRO A 82 -3.53 -4.00 5.14
C PRO A 82 -3.80 -2.75 4.29
N VAL A 83 -3.32 -2.71 3.04
CA VAL A 83 -3.52 -1.55 2.14
C VAL A 83 -4.99 -1.29 1.88
N VAL A 84 -5.81 -2.33 1.63
CA VAL A 84 -7.26 -2.18 1.41
C VAL A 84 -7.95 -1.67 2.66
N ILE A 85 -7.67 -2.27 3.82
CA ILE A 85 -8.26 -1.86 5.11
C ILE A 85 -7.91 -0.40 5.41
N LEU A 86 -6.64 -0.03 5.23
CA LEU A 86 -6.14 1.32 5.47
C LEU A 86 -6.74 2.33 4.50
N GLY A 87 -6.90 1.97 3.22
CA GLY A 87 -7.58 2.79 2.21
C GLY A 87 -9.06 3.02 2.54
N MET A 88 -9.78 1.99 2.99
CA MET A 88 -11.16 2.13 3.45
C MET A 88 -11.26 3.03 4.68
N LEU A 89 -10.34 2.87 5.63
CA LEU A 89 -10.29 3.68 6.85
C LEU A 89 -10.02 5.16 6.51
N SER A 90 -9.07 5.42 5.61
CA SER A 90 -8.75 6.77 5.14
C SER A 90 -9.95 7.45 4.49
N ARG A 91 -10.62 6.78 3.54
CA ARG A 91 -11.83 7.31 2.88
C ARG A 91 -12.98 7.55 3.87
N ARG A 92 -13.12 6.70 4.88
CA ARG A 92 -14.14 6.87 5.92
C ARG A 92 -13.83 8.09 6.79
N PHE A 93 -12.57 8.32 7.12
CA PHE A 93 -12.13 9.51 7.84
C PHE A 93 -12.32 10.79 7.02
N GLU A 94 -11.97 10.78 5.74
CA GLU A 94 -12.21 11.92 4.83
C GLU A 94 -13.69 12.29 4.73
N ARG A 95 -14.60 11.30 4.56
CA ARG A 95 -16.05 11.55 4.56
C ARG A 95 -16.53 12.18 5.88
N LEU A 96 -16.07 11.64 7.01
CA LEU A 96 -16.44 12.13 8.34
C LEU A 96 -15.93 13.54 8.64
N LEU A 97 -14.89 13.99 7.95
CA LEU A 97 -14.35 15.35 7.99
C LEU A 97 -15.04 16.29 6.97
N GLY A 98 -15.44 15.78 5.80
CA GLY A 98 -16.09 16.54 4.73
C GLY A 98 -17.60 16.78 4.91
N GLU A 99 -18.30 15.94 5.70
CA GLU A 99 -19.73 16.12 6.04
C GLU A 99 -19.98 17.17 7.16
N GLN A 100 -19.04 18.09 7.43
CA GLN A 100 -19.16 19.11 8.48
C GLN A 100 -19.71 20.46 8.02
#